data_AF-A0A1P8U797-F1
#
_entry.id   AF-A0A1P8U797-F1
#
_cell.length_a   1.000
_cell.length_b   1.000
_cell.length_c   1.000
_cell.angle_alpha   90.00
_cell.angle_beta   90.00
_cell.angle_gamma   90.00
#
_symmetry.space_group_name_H-M   'P 1'
#
loop_
_entity.id
_entity.type
_entity.pdbx_description
1 polymer ?
#
loop_
_entity_poly.entity_id
_entity_poly.type
_entity_poly.pdbx_seq_one_letter_code
_entity_poly.pdbx_strand_id
1 'polypeptide(L)'
;MRWVGPRTRPEDQFAVDLATLRADREYRQLRRTGHIDATKLSEVVACVEAWASASSEPMNDAQMFRAAIAMTRGLVRSGLLEDAAMSAKTRRGMLESVCAFAVRGSNINVLVDAVALLLRADRLAGPHRAHALHRGETLAASDAPEDTVELTSSFYPRVRHLQLTQLVAVRQPGDRFIQAERLDREADYVCPKGHQFSSTGRVLRNSKSSGGCGYCARKKVAPETSLAATHPHLKASWHPTKNGDVQPEDVLAGTGDEYFWLCDEGHTFKTSPNARTTSGTGCGYCANILVDESNCLRTTHPHLAVDLNDEANDGVTADNVVAGSELVLAWICPLGHDYWTAPVYRAGGSNCHVCTHQVVHPTTCLAATHPEIAAMWHDTLNGDRTPYDVFAGSMEKAWFDCGEGHAYDGAIVSRVKGVGCRYCSNRAVCESNSMRVTRPDLAAQLHPTKNGAHTPDTLVAGTSHKLWWLCKLGHDWEVSGDNRVRQGTGCPYCSNKKVWPGYNDMATTRPDLAAELHPTLNGSIGADSVVAGTGKRLHWLCPCGHVWPATGDARANRGRGCAKCKKLRK
;
A
#
# COMPACT_ATOMS: atom_id res chain seq x y z
N MET A 1 -72.93 24.77 -40.77
CA MET A 1 -72.49 24.25 -42.09
C MET A 1 -71.33 23.30 -41.86
N ARG A 2 -71.28 22.17 -42.55
CA ARG A 2 -70.30 21.09 -42.30
C ARG A 2 -69.09 21.23 -43.24
N TRP A 3 -67.89 20.91 -42.76
CA TRP A 3 -66.65 20.96 -43.55
C TRP A 3 -66.33 19.59 -44.15
N VAL A 4 -65.76 19.59 -45.35
CA VAL A 4 -65.21 18.40 -45.99
C VAL A 4 -63.72 18.64 -46.12
N GLY A 5 -62.93 18.05 -45.23
CA GLY A 5 -61.49 18.10 -45.32
C GLY A 5 -60.96 17.28 -46.50
N PRO A 6 -59.68 17.44 -46.87
CA PRO A 6 -59.10 16.74 -48.02
C PRO A 6 -59.14 15.20 -47.94
N ARG A 7 -59.48 14.64 -46.77
CA ARG A 7 -59.51 13.19 -46.48
C ARG A 7 -60.78 12.74 -45.73
N THR A 8 -61.76 13.62 -45.54
CA THR A 8 -62.97 13.32 -44.76
C THR A 8 -64.09 12.87 -45.68
N ARG A 9 -64.65 11.68 -45.46
CA ARG A 9 -65.76 11.19 -46.29
C ARG A 9 -67.04 11.99 -46.00
N PRO A 10 -68.00 12.12 -46.94
CA PRO A 10 -69.22 12.89 -46.72
C PRO A 10 -70.00 12.49 -45.46
N GLU A 11 -69.94 11.22 -45.08
CA GLU A 11 -70.53 10.65 -43.86
C GLU A 11 -69.84 11.11 -42.57
N ASP A 12 -68.56 11.49 -42.63
CA ASP A 12 -67.75 11.92 -41.47
C ASP A 12 -67.76 13.45 -41.27
N GLN A 13 -68.66 14.15 -41.97
CA GLN A 13 -68.77 15.60 -41.92
C GLN A 13 -69.30 16.10 -40.57
N PHE A 14 -68.49 16.88 -39.86
CA PHE A 14 -68.85 17.53 -38.60
C PHE A 14 -69.10 19.03 -38.75
N ALA A 15 -69.82 19.61 -37.79
CA ALA A 15 -70.08 21.05 -37.77
C ALA A 15 -68.79 21.81 -37.46
N VAL A 16 -68.45 22.79 -38.30
CA VAL A 16 -67.27 23.64 -38.10
C VAL A 16 -67.65 25.10 -37.84
N ASP A 17 -66.73 25.82 -37.20
CA ASP A 17 -66.89 27.25 -36.97
C ASP A 17 -66.66 28.10 -38.24
N LEU A 18 -67.08 29.37 -38.17
CA LEU A 18 -66.96 30.32 -39.28
C LEU A 18 -65.50 30.54 -39.71
N ALA A 19 -64.55 30.43 -38.77
CA ALA A 19 -63.13 30.59 -39.05
C ALA A 19 -62.58 29.44 -39.92
N THR A 20 -63.04 28.20 -39.70
CA THR A 20 -62.66 27.04 -40.52
C THR A 20 -63.21 27.14 -41.94
N LEU A 21 -64.44 27.65 -42.09
CA LEU A 21 -65.02 27.93 -43.41
C LEU A 21 -64.28 29.05 -44.17
N ARG A 22 -63.80 30.07 -43.46
CA ARG A 22 -62.94 31.12 -44.07
C ARG A 22 -61.62 30.53 -44.54
N ALA A 23 -60.97 29.69 -43.74
CA ALA A 23 -59.75 28.99 -44.14
C ALA A 23 -59.97 28.07 -45.35
N ASP A 24 -61.11 27.37 -45.44
CA ASP A 24 -61.42 26.55 -46.61
C ASP A 24 -61.57 27.38 -47.90
N ARG A 25 -62.21 28.56 -47.82
CA ARG A 25 -62.30 29.49 -48.97
C ARG A 25 -60.93 29.99 -49.39
N GLU A 26 -60.07 30.32 -48.42
CA GLU A 26 -58.68 30.73 -48.68
C GLU A 26 -57.86 29.59 -49.30
N TYR A 27 -58.00 28.35 -48.81
CA TYR A 27 -57.38 27.18 -49.42
C TYR A 27 -57.79 27.01 -50.88
N ARG A 28 -59.08 27.10 -51.20
CA ARG A 28 -59.57 27.03 -52.59
C ARG A 28 -59.03 28.16 -53.46
N GLN A 29 -58.78 29.34 -52.90
CA GLN A 29 -58.16 30.46 -53.62
C GLN A 29 -56.66 30.21 -53.87
N LEU A 30 -55.92 29.79 -52.85
CA LEU A 30 -54.49 29.45 -52.97
C LEU A 30 -54.28 28.31 -53.96
N ARG A 31 -55.16 27.30 -53.95
CA ARG A 31 -55.12 26.19 -54.90
C ARG A 31 -55.41 26.60 -56.34
N ARG A 32 -56.41 27.48 -56.56
CA ARG A 32 -56.70 28.01 -57.91
C ARG A 32 -55.58 28.88 -58.46
N THR A 33 -54.83 29.55 -57.60
CA THR A 33 -53.70 30.39 -57.99
C THR A 33 -52.37 29.62 -58.05
N GLY A 34 -52.39 28.30 -57.84
CA GLY A 34 -51.22 27.43 -57.98
C GLY A 34 -50.25 27.43 -56.80
N HIS A 35 -50.56 28.13 -55.70
CA HIS A 35 -49.65 28.27 -54.56
C HIS A 35 -49.65 27.06 -53.60
N ILE A 36 -50.68 26.22 -53.64
CA ILE A 36 -50.77 25.02 -52.79
C ILE A 36 -51.61 23.93 -53.46
N ASP A 37 -51.26 22.66 -53.23
CA ASP A 37 -52.10 21.51 -53.55
C ASP A 37 -52.34 20.64 -52.30
N ALA A 38 -53.07 19.54 -52.45
CA ALA A 38 -53.39 18.66 -51.33
C ALA A 38 -52.16 18.00 -50.70
N THR A 39 -51.10 17.77 -51.49
CA THR A 39 -49.85 17.17 -51.04
C THR A 39 -49.08 18.17 -50.19
N LYS A 40 -48.83 19.37 -50.72
CA LYS A 40 -48.15 20.46 -50.01
C LYS A 40 -48.91 20.86 -48.74
N LEU A 41 -50.23 20.90 -48.79
CA LEU A 41 -51.05 21.13 -47.60
C LEU A 41 -50.79 20.08 -46.51
N SER A 42 -50.69 18.80 -46.88
CA SER A 42 -50.44 17.74 -45.90
C SER A 42 -49.05 17.86 -45.26
N GLU A 43 -48.04 18.32 -46.00
CA GLU A 43 -46.70 18.54 -45.48
C GLU A 43 -46.66 19.71 -44.50
N VAL A 44 -47.36 20.80 -44.84
CA VAL A 44 -47.49 21.96 -43.96
C VAL A 44 -48.28 21.61 -42.69
N VAL A 45 -49.35 20.81 -42.80
CA VAL A 45 -50.10 20.29 -41.63
C VAL A 45 -49.21 19.43 -40.75
N ALA A 46 -48.38 18.55 -41.32
CA ALA A 46 -47.46 17.71 -40.55
C ALA A 46 -46.41 18.54 -39.79
N CYS A 47 -45.96 19.67 -40.36
CA CYS A 47 -45.09 20.60 -39.64
C CYS A 47 -45.80 21.16 -38.40
N VAL A 48 -47.07 21.54 -38.53
CA VAL A 48 -47.90 22.03 -37.41
C VAL A 48 -48.14 20.94 -36.37
N GLU A 49 -48.46 19.72 -36.78
CA GLU A 49 -48.69 18.58 -35.89
C GLU A 49 -47.43 18.22 -35.09
N ALA A 50 -46.26 18.21 -35.74
CA ALA A 50 -44.99 17.97 -35.09
C ALA A 50 -44.68 19.05 -34.03
N TRP A 51 -44.96 20.32 -34.35
CA TRP A 51 -44.82 21.41 -33.39
C TRP A 51 -45.84 21.32 -32.24
N ALA A 52 -47.11 21.01 -32.53
CA ALA A 52 -48.16 20.84 -31.53
C ALA A 52 -47.81 19.72 -30.55
N SER A 53 -47.28 18.61 -31.07
CA SER A 53 -46.80 17.49 -30.27
C SER A 53 -45.58 17.88 -29.41
N ALA A 54 -44.59 18.57 -30.00
CA ALA A 54 -43.37 18.99 -29.29
C ALA A 54 -43.63 20.06 -28.22
N SER A 55 -44.61 20.94 -28.46
CA SER A 55 -44.97 22.03 -27.56
C SER A 55 -46.05 21.63 -26.54
N SER A 56 -46.52 20.37 -26.58
CA SER A 56 -47.63 19.86 -25.75
C SER A 56 -48.91 20.71 -25.86
N GLU A 57 -49.15 21.30 -27.05
CA GLU A 57 -50.32 22.11 -27.37
C GLU A 57 -51.22 21.32 -28.33
N PRO A 58 -52.11 20.42 -27.82
CA PRO A 58 -52.88 19.53 -28.68
C PRO A 58 -53.83 20.34 -29.58
N MET A 59 -53.73 20.13 -30.89
CA MET A 59 -54.62 20.71 -31.88
C MET A 59 -55.46 19.61 -32.53
N ASN A 60 -56.74 19.88 -32.74
CA ASN A 60 -57.58 19.03 -33.59
C ASN A 60 -57.35 19.34 -35.08
N ASP A 61 -57.83 18.45 -35.96
CA ASP A 61 -57.64 18.56 -37.40
C ASP A 61 -58.09 19.89 -37.99
N ALA A 62 -59.18 20.48 -37.49
CA ALA A 62 -59.68 21.77 -37.95
C ALA A 62 -58.76 22.93 -37.52
N GLN A 63 -58.19 22.87 -36.31
CA GLN A 63 -57.19 23.83 -35.84
C GLN A 63 -55.89 23.72 -36.64
N MET A 64 -55.39 22.51 -36.87
CA MET A 64 -54.19 22.26 -37.66
C MET A 64 -54.35 22.71 -39.11
N PHE A 65 -55.50 22.43 -39.73
CA PHE A 65 -55.84 22.89 -41.07
C PHE A 65 -55.83 24.42 -41.15
N ARG A 66 -56.49 25.12 -40.22
CA ARG A 66 -56.50 26.59 -40.20
C ARG A 66 -55.09 27.18 -40.05
N ALA A 67 -54.28 26.62 -39.16
CA ALA A 67 -52.90 27.04 -38.97
C ALA A 67 -52.07 26.84 -40.26
N ALA A 68 -52.21 25.69 -40.91
CA ALA A 68 -51.51 25.40 -42.17
C ALA A 68 -51.90 26.37 -43.30
N ILE A 69 -53.19 26.71 -43.43
CA ILE A 69 -53.66 27.69 -44.43
C ILE A 69 -53.17 29.10 -44.11
N ALA A 70 -53.25 29.52 -42.85
CA ALA A 70 -52.76 30.83 -42.43
C ALA A 70 -51.25 30.98 -42.68
N MET A 71 -50.48 29.93 -42.38
CA MET A 71 -49.04 29.86 -42.63
C MET A 71 -48.72 29.94 -44.12
N THR A 72 -49.35 29.11 -44.94
CA THR A 72 -49.16 29.12 -46.40
C THR A 72 -49.45 30.50 -46.97
N ARG A 73 -50.55 31.15 -46.54
CA ARG A 73 -50.89 32.50 -46.97
C ARG A 73 -49.84 33.53 -46.54
N GLY A 74 -49.31 33.41 -45.32
CA GLY A 74 -48.25 34.26 -44.81
C GLY A 74 -46.96 34.13 -45.62
N LEU A 75 -46.59 32.90 -46.01
CA LEU A 75 -45.43 32.62 -46.87
C LEU A 75 -45.59 33.25 -48.26
N VAL A 76 -46.77 33.15 -48.86
CA VAL A 76 -47.06 33.79 -50.17
C VAL A 76 -46.98 35.30 -50.05
N ARG A 77 -47.64 35.91 -49.05
CA ARG A 77 -47.70 37.38 -48.90
C ARG A 77 -46.37 38.02 -48.53
N SER A 78 -45.51 37.30 -47.82
CA SER A 78 -44.19 37.79 -47.41
C SER A 78 -43.16 37.74 -48.54
N GLY A 79 -43.47 37.14 -49.69
CA GLY A 79 -42.52 36.95 -50.79
C GLY A 79 -41.46 35.89 -50.49
N LEU A 80 -41.55 35.16 -49.37
CA LEU A 80 -40.58 34.14 -48.95
C LEU A 80 -40.45 32.97 -49.93
N LEU A 81 -41.45 32.77 -50.79
CA LEU A 81 -41.43 31.73 -51.83
C LEU A 81 -40.68 32.17 -53.09
N GLU A 82 -40.50 33.47 -53.32
CA GLU A 82 -40.12 34.02 -54.64
C GLU A 82 -38.73 34.67 -54.63
N ASP A 83 -38.29 35.27 -53.51
CA ASP A 83 -37.03 36.00 -53.47
C ASP A 83 -35.85 35.13 -52.98
N ALA A 84 -35.04 34.68 -53.93
CA ALA A 84 -33.85 33.88 -53.68
C ALA A 84 -32.66 34.70 -53.16
N ALA A 85 -32.66 36.03 -53.32
CA ALA A 85 -31.54 36.92 -52.97
C ALA A 85 -31.60 37.42 -51.51
N MET A 86 -32.65 37.10 -50.76
CA MET A 86 -32.80 37.49 -49.35
C MET A 86 -31.73 36.86 -48.46
N SER A 87 -31.17 37.65 -47.52
CA SER A 87 -30.24 37.13 -46.51
C SER A 87 -30.91 36.11 -45.58
N ALA A 88 -30.12 35.16 -45.08
CA ALA A 88 -30.59 34.05 -44.26
C ALA A 88 -31.22 34.54 -42.93
N LYS A 89 -30.58 35.51 -42.26
CA LYS A 89 -31.13 36.21 -41.07
C LYS A 89 -32.47 36.90 -41.32
N THR A 90 -32.60 37.62 -42.45
CA THR A 90 -33.87 38.30 -42.81
C THR A 90 -34.97 37.27 -43.08
N ARG A 91 -34.63 36.20 -43.79
CA ARG A 91 -35.54 35.09 -44.11
C ARG A 91 -36.04 34.40 -42.85
N ARG A 92 -35.15 34.10 -41.90
CA ARG A 92 -35.49 33.51 -40.60
C ARG A 92 -36.47 34.39 -39.82
N GLY A 93 -36.18 35.69 -39.69
CA GLY A 93 -37.07 36.61 -38.95
C GLY A 93 -38.46 36.75 -39.57
N MET A 94 -38.56 36.72 -40.91
CA MET A 94 -39.85 36.68 -41.59
C MET A 94 -40.59 35.34 -41.39
N LEU A 95 -39.87 34.21 -41.44
CA LEU A 95 -40.44 32.89 -41.14
C LEU A 95 -40.96 32.80 -39.71
N GLU A 96 -40.21 33.29 -38.73
CA GLU A 96 -40.65 33.38 -37.33
C GLU A 96 -41.94 34.18 -37.21
N SER A 97 -42.03 35.33 -37.89
CA SER A 97 -43.24 36.16 -37.90
C SER A 97 -44.43 35.44 -38.53
N VAL A 98 -44.23 34.72 -39.64
CA VAL A 98 -45.28 33.94 -40.31
C VAL A 98 -45.75 32.77 -39.44
N CYS A 99 -44.82 32.01 -38.87
CA CYS A 99 -45.13 30.88 -38.00
C CYS A 99 -45.83 31.35 -36.72
N ALA A 100 -45.33 32.39 -36.05
CA ALA A 100 -45.95 32.98 -34.86
C ALA A 100 -47.38 33.51 -35.13
N PHE A 101 -47.63 34.04 -36.32
CA PHE A 101 -48.97 34.48 -36.69
C PHE A 101 -49.91 33.28 -36.95
N ALA A 102 -49.38 32.22 -37.55
CA ALA A 102 -50.15 31.03 -37.91
C ALA A 102 -50.54 30.18 -36.69
N VAL A 103 -49.64 30.06 -35.71
CA VAL A 103 -49.89 29.33 -34.46
C VAL A 103 -49.75 30.29 -33.27
N ARG A 104 -50.83 30.51 -32.52
CA ARG A 104 -50.82 31.36 -31.31
C ARG A 104 -50.29 30.58 -30.10
N GLY A 105 -49.10 30.01 -30.24
CA GLY A 105 -48.52 29.08 -29.28
C GLY A 105 -47.07 29.37 -28.96
N SER A 106 -46.53 28.63 -28.00
CA SER A 106 -45.16 28.76 -27.50
C SER A 106 -44.18 27.86 -28.27
N ASN A 107 -42.87 28.07 -28.10
CA ASN A 107 -41.81 27.23 -28.68
C ASN A 107 -41.88 27.04 -30.21
N ILE A 108 -42.22 28.11 -30.94
CA ILE A 108 -42.39 28.11 -32.39
C ILE A 108 -41.12 27.74 -33.18
N ASN A 109 -39.95 27.71 -32.53
CA ASN A 109 -38.67 27.37 -33.16
C ASN A 109 -38.72 26.01 -33.87
N VAL A 110 -39.45 25.03 -33.30
CA VAL A 110 -39.65 23.71 -33.92
C VAL A 110 -40.43 23.83 -35.23
N LEU A 111 -41.47 24.68 -35.26
CA LEU A 111 -42.27 24.92 -36.45
C LEU A 111 -41.47 25.68 -37.51
N VAL A 112 -40.74 26.73 -37.10
CA VAL A 112 -39.93 27.55 -37.98
C VAL A 112 -38.84 26.73 -38.64
N ASP A 113 -38.13 25.88 -37.87
CA ASP A 113 -37.13 24.96 -38.38
C ASP A 113 -37.74 23.97 -39.39
N ALA A 114 -38.90 23.38 -39.05
CA ALA A 114 -39.58 22.42 -39.92
C ALA A 114 -40.00 23.05 -41.26
N VAL A 115 -40.54 24.28 -41.22
CA VAL A 115 -41.00 25.01 -42.42
C VAL A 115 -39.81 25.50 -43.26
N ALA A 116 -38.75 25.99 -42.62
CA ALA A 116 -37.52 26.38 -43.33
C ALA A 116 -36.94 25.20 -44.14
N LEU A 117 -36.95 24.01 -43.54
CA LEU A 117 -36.52 22.77 -44.20
C LEU A 117 -37.45 22.37 -45.36
N LEU A 118 -38.77 22.49 -45.17
CA LEU A 118 -39.74 22.22 -46.23
C LEU A 118 -39.54 23.14 -47.45
N LEU A 119 -39.34 24.44 -47.21
CA LEU A 119 -39.09 25.43 -48.28
C LEU A 119 -37.77 25.20 -49.01
N ARG A 120 -36.73 24.70 -48.32
CA ARG A 120 -35.46 24.35 -48.95
C ARG A 120 -35.63 23.17 -49.93
N ALA A 121 -36.38 22.15 -49.54
CA ALA A 121 -36.64 20.99 -50.40
C ALA A 121 -37.37 21.39 -51.69
N ASP A 122 -38.33 22.32 -51.60
CA ASP A 122 -39.06 22.86 -52.75
C ASP A 122 -38.17 23.71 -53.68
N ARG A 123 -37.24 24.53 -53.15
CA ARG A 123 -36.33 25.36 -53.98
C ARG A 123 -35.30 24.54 -54.77
N LEU A 124 -34.91 23.37 -54.26
CA LEU A 124 -34.02 22.44 -54.98
C LEU A 124 -34.75 21.69 -56.12
N ALA A 125 -36.08 21.70 -56.13
CA ALA A 125 -36.93 21.16 -57.18
C ALA A 125 -37.34 22.28 -58.15
N GLY A 126 -36.55 22.54 -59.19
CA GLY A 126 -36.84 23.57 -60.21
C GLY A 126 -38.17 23.36 -60.97
N PRO A 127 -38.64 24.36 -61.75
CA PRO A 127 -40.02 24.46 -62.23
C PRO A 127 -40.41 23.53 -63.40
N HIS A 128 -39.56 22.59 -63.80
CA HIS A 128 -39.91 21.58 -64.79
C HIS A 128 -39.36 20.22 -64.40
N ARG A 129 -40.25 19.22 -64.52
CA ARG A 129 -40.04 17.76 -64.53
C ARG A 129 -40.76 17.03 -63.38
N ALA A 130 -42.06 16.93 -63.59
CA ALA A 130 -42.76 15.68 -63.34
C ALA A 130 -41.98 14.50 -63.94
N HIS A 131 -41.76 13.47 -63.12
CA HIS A 131 -41.33 12.11 -63.50
C HIS A 131 -39.94 11.95 -64.16
N ALA A 132 -38.91 11.66 -63.35
CA ALA A 132 -37.96 10.53 -63.55
C ALA A 132 -36.74 10.62 -62.61
N LEU A 133 -36.06 9.46 -62.48
CA LEU A 133 -34.66 9.19 -62.06
C LEU A 133 -34.47 8.63 -60.63
N HIS A 134 -33.47 7.79 -60.35
CA HIS A 134 -33.06 6.47 -60.88
C HIS A 134 -32.16 5.82 -59.79
N ARG A 135 -31.92 4.50 -59.87
CA ARG A 135 -30.98 3.77 -59.01
C ARG A 135 -29.54 4.12 -59.40
N GLY A 136 -28.71 4.42 -58.40
CA GLY A 136 -27.25 4.29 -58.43
C GLY A 136 -26.53 5.17 -59.44
N GLU A 137 -26.04 6.32 -58.99
CA GLU A 137 -24.66 6.73 -59.18
C GLU A 137 -24.34 7.93 -58.27
N THR A 138 -23.09 7.96 -57.84
CA THR A 138 -22.45 8.85 -56.87
C THR A 138 -22.85 10.33 -57.06
N LEU A 139 -23.46 10.95 -56.04
CA LEU A 139 -23.37 12.39 -55.87
C LEU A 139 -22.00 12.70 -55.28
N ALA A 140 -21.15 13.34 -56.07
CA ALA A 140 -19.87 13.85 -55.62
C ALA A 140 -20.07 14.75 -54.39
N ALA A 141 -19.33 14.42 -53.33
CA ALA A 141 -19.25 15.19 -52.11
C ALA A 141 -18.45 16.47 -52.36
N SER A 142 -19.07 17.49 -52.93
CA SER A 142 -18.57 18.86 -52.92
C SER A 142 -19.73 19.81 -53.21
N ASP A 143 -19.93 20.80 -52.33
CA ASP A 143 -20.90 21.90 -52.41
C ASP A 143 -22.32 21.66 -51.83
N ALA A 144 -22.41 21.23 -50.57
CA ALA A 144 -23.60 21.53 -49.74
C ALA A 144 -23.25 22.66 -48.75
N PRO A 145 -23.57 23.94 -49.06
CA PRO A 145 -23.10 25.09 -48.29
C PRO A 145 -23.94 25.38 -47.04
N GLU A 146 -23.23 25.85 -46.00
CA GLU A 146 -23.51 26.93 -45.03
C GLU A 146 -24.92 27.29 -44.51
N ASP A 147 -26.00 26.52 -44.71
CA ASP A 147 -27.35 26.91 -44.23
C ASP A 147 -27.93 26.03 -43.09
N THR A 148 -27.13 25.13 -42.48
CA THR A 148 -27.58 24.36 -41.29
C THR A 148 -27.29 25.05 -39.96
N VAL A 149 -26.60 26.21 -40.01
CA VAL A 149 -26.29 27.05 -38.83
C VAL A 149 -27.56 27.75 -38.29
N GLU A 150 -28.63 27.84 -39.09
CA GLU A 150 -29.85 28.56 -38.74
C GLU A 150 -30.91 27.75 -38.00
N LEU A 151 -30.75 26.43 -37.82
CA LEU A 151 -31.69 25.61 -37.04
C LEU A 151 -31.43 25.82 -35.55
N THR A 152 -32.45 26.24 -34.81
CA THR A 152 -32.30 26.66 -33.41
C THR A 152 -32.97 25.72 -32.41
N SER A 153 -33.78 24.75 -32.87
CA SER A 153 -34.40 23.75 -32.01
C SER A 153 -33.53 22.49 -31.86
N SER A 154 -33.37 22.03 -30.63
CA SER A 154 -32.68 20.76 -30.30
C SER A 154 -33.57 19.53 -30.52
N PHE A 155 -34.87 19.73 -30.75
CA PHE A 155 -35.88 18.67 -30.87
C PHE A 155 -35.82 17.93 -32.21
N TYR A 156 -35.18 18.52 -33.23
CA TYR A 156 -34.93 17.89 -34.52
C TYR A 156 -33.46 17.45 -34.62
N PRO A 157 -33.15 16.14 -34.49
CA PRO A 157 -31.78 15.67 -34.63
C PRO A 157 -31.28 15.93 -36.06
N ARG A 158 -30.08 16.50 -36.21
CA ARG A 158 -29.38 16.69 -37.51
C ARG A 158 -29.30 15.42 -38.37
N VAL A 159 -29.59 14.24 -37.80
CA VAL A 159 -29.61 12.93 -38.47
C VAL A 159 -30.98 12.62 -39.12
N ARG A 160 -32.11 13.18 -38.63
CA ARG A 160 -33.42 13.09 -39.33
C ARG A 160 -33.41 13.82 -40.68
N HIS A 161 -32.52 14.80 -40.84
CA HIS A 161 -32.29 15.57 -42.06
C HIS A 161 -31.87 14.71 -43.26
N LEU A 162 -31.02 13.69 -43.06
CA LEU A 162 -30.59 12.79 -44.14
C LEU A 162 -31.70 11.84 -44.60
N GLN A 163 -32.58 11.44 -43.68
CA GLN A 163 -33.68 10.52 -43.97
C GLN A 163 -34.86 11.19 -44.70
N LEU A 164 -35.11 12.49 -44.50
CA LEU A 164 -36.24 13.17 -45.13
C LEU A 164 -35.96 13.68 -46.54
N THR A 165 -34.72 14.02 -46.91
CA THR A 165 -34.43 14.62 -48.22
C THR A 165 -33.75 13.69 -49.22
N GLN A 166 -33.15 12.57 -48.80
CA GLN A 166 -32.34 11.74 -49.71
C GLN A 166 -32.90 10.34 -50.01
N LEU A 167 -33.95 9.88 -49.34
CA LEU A 167 -34.44 8.51 -49.50
C LEU A 167 -35.97 8.48 -49.45
N VAL A 168 -36.64 8.65 -50.60
CA VAL A 168 -37.93 8.04 -51.00
C VAL A 168 -38.47 8.80 -52.21
N ALA A 169 -38.75 8.09 -53.32
CA ALA A 169 -39.56 8.59 -54.41
C ALA A 169 -41.03 8.67 -53.96
N VAL A 170 -41.65 9.86 -54.04
CA VAL A 170 -43.04 10.08 -53.63
C VAL A 170 -43.97 9.49 -54.69
N ARG A 171 -44.73 8.44 -54.35
CA ARG A 171 -45.86 8.01 -55.18
C ARG A 171 -47.20 8.24 -54.49
N GLN A 172 -47.25 8.34 -53.15
CA GLN A 172 -48.45 8.73 -52.40
C GLN A 172 -48.15 9.64 -51.19
N PRO A 173 -49.14 10.42 -50.70
CA PRO A 173 -48.97 11.26 -49.52
C PRO A 173 -48.64 10.43 -48.26
N GLY A 174 -47.49 10.69 -47.62
CA GLY A 174 -47.09 10.06 -46.34
C GLY A 174 -45.99 8.99 -46.40
N ASP A 175 -45.48 8.66 -47.59
CA ASP A 175 -44.51 7.55 -47.80
C ASP A 175 -43.18 7.69 -47.03
N ARG A 176 -42.84 8.88 -46.51
CA ARG A 176 -41.61 9.11 -45.73
C ARG A 176 -41.67 8.68 -44.25
N PHE A 177 -42.81 8.18 -43.76
CA PHE A 177 -43.01 7.93 -42.31
C PHE A 177 -43.50 6.53 -41.90
N ILE A 178 -43.39 5.49 -42.73
CA ILE A 178 -43.84 4.11 -42.36
C ILE A 178 -42.77 3.32 -41.56
N GLN A 179 -43.24 2.60 -40.53
CA GLN A 179 -42.60 2.27 -39.25
C GLN A 179 -41.82 0.94 -39.15
N ALA A 180 -40.97 0.86 -38.11
CA ALA A 180 -40.47 -0.28 -37.30
C ALA A 180 -40.08 -1.65 -37.91
N GLU A 181 -40.85 -2.25 -38.82
CA GLU A 181 -40.61 -3.62 -39.33
C GLU A 181 -39.31 -3.75 -40.14
N ARG A 182 -38.81 -2.65 -40.71
CA ARG A 182 -37.56 -2.65 -41.50
C ARG A 182 -36.28 -2.72 -40.65
N LEU A 183 -36.35 -2.43 -39.34
CA LEU A 183 -35.16 -2.38 -38.49
C LEU A 183 -34.64 -3.78 -38.11
N ASP A 184 -35.47 -4.82 -38.24
CA ASP A 184 -35.10 -6.20 -37.88
C ASP A 184 -34.64 -7.04 -39.08
N ARG A 185 -34.68 -6.48 -40.29
CA ARG A 185 -34.20 -7.17 -41.50
C ARG A 185 -32.67 -7.09 -41.58
N GLU A 186 -32.02 -8.22 -41.80
CA GLU A 186 -30.59 -8.25 -42.10
C GLU A 186 -30.31 -7.57 -43.44
N ALA A 187 -29.26 -6.75 -43.45
CA ALA A 187 -28.73 -6.10 -44.62
C ALA A 187 -27.21 -5.99 -44.51
N ASP A 188 -26.55 -5.79 -45.65
CA ASP A 188 -25.11 -5.60 -45.72
C ASP A 188 -24.76 -4.12 -45.55
N TYR A 189 -23.80 -3.86 -44.67
CA TYR A 189 -23.31 -2.52 -44.32
C TYR A 189 -21.81 -2.40 -44.57
N VAL A 190 -21.36 -1.19 -44.85
CA VAL A 190 -19.94 -0.83 -44.94
C VAL A 190 -19.64 0.27 -43.93
N CYS A 191 -18.66 0.05 -43.05
CA CYS A 191 -18.27 1.07 -42.07
C CYS A 191 -17.36 2.15 -42.72
N PRO A 192 -17.10 3.29 -42.05
CA PRO A 192 -16.20 4.34 -42.57
C PRO A 192 -14.76 3.89 -42.85
N LYS A 193 -14.32 2.75 -42.29
CA LYS A 193 -13.02 2.12 -42.56
C LYS A 193 -13.06 1.08 -43.67
N GLY A 194 -14.19 0.90 -44.35
CA GLY A 194 -14.34 -0.01 -45.48
C GLY A 194 -14.71 -1.46 -45.12
N HIS A 195 -14.90 -1.81 -43.85
CA HIS A 195 -15.30 -3.17 -43.47
C HIS A 195 -16.73 -3.48 -43.92
N GLN A 196 -16.91 -4.58 -44.65
CA GLN A 196 -18.22 -5.09 -45.03
C GLN A 196 -18.75 -6.07 -43.98
N PHE A 197 -19.99 -5.89 -43.53
CA PHE A 197 -20.61 -6.75 -42.51
C PHE A 197 -22.12 -6.73 -42.59
N SER A 198 -22.76 -7.87 -42.32
CA SER A 198 -24.21 -7.99 -42.22
C SER A 198 -24.68 -7.70 -40.79
N SER A 199 -25.77 -6.94 -40.64
CA SER A 199 -26.39 -6.63 -39.35
C SER A 199 -27.86 -6.22 -39.52
N THR A 200 -28.55 -5.91 -38.42
CA THR A 200 -29.90 -5.34 -38.44
C THR A 200 -29.87 -3.88 -38.02
N GLY A 201 -30.79 -3.07 -38.53
CA GLY A 201 -30.92 -1.67 -38.13
C GLY A 201 -31.12 -1.51 -36.61
N ARG A 202 -31.74 -2.48 -35.94
CA ARG A 202 -31.87 -2.54 -34.47
C ARG A 202 -30.52 -2.72 -33.77
N VAL A 203 -29.67 -3.63 -34.23
CA VAL A 203 -28.33 -3.87 -33.63
C VAL A 203 -27.43 -2.65 -33.81
N LEU A 204 -27.44 -2.04 -34.99
CA LEU A 204 -26.69 -0.81 -35.26
C LEU A 204 -27.15 0.35 -34.37
N ARG A 205 -28.47 0.51 -34.18
CA ARG A 205 -29.07 1.55 -33.34
C ARG A 205 -28.68 1.43 -31.86
N ASN A 206 -28.56 0.20 -31.36
CA ASN A 206 -28.23 -0.07 -29.96
C ASN A 206 -26.71 -0.14 -29.71
N SER A 207 -25.89 -0.08 -30.77
CA SER A 207 -24.45 -0.12 -30.65
C SER A 207 -23.90 1.23 -30.18
N LYS A 208 -23.38 1.26 -28.95
CA LYS A 208 -22.78 2.46 -28.35
C LYS A 208 -21.35 2.74 -28.84
N SER A 209 -20.72 1.80 -29.54
CA SER A 209 -19.32 1.88 -29.98
C SER A 209 -19.11 1.31 -31.38
N SER A 210 -18.20 1.92 -32.17
CA SER A 210 -17.82 1.46 -33.53
C SER A 210 -18.97 1.37 -34.56
N GLY A 211 -20.11 2.00 -34.29
CA GLY A 211 -21.27 2.04 -35.20
C GLY A 211 -21.83 0.65 -35.52
N GLY A 212 -21.69 -0.33 -34.62
CA GLY A 212 -22.13 -1.71 -34.83
C GLY A 212 -21.21 -2.57 -35.68
N CYS A 213 -20.09 -2.05 -36.19
CA CYS A 213 -19.12 -2.82 -36.95
C CYS A 213 -18.29 -3.74 -36.05
N GLY A 214 -18.48 -5.07 -36.19
CA GLY A 214 -17.77 -6.08 -35.39
C GLY A 214 -16.24 -6.07 -35.56
N TYR A 215 -15.74 -5.66 -36.72
CA TYR A 215 -14.30 -5.53 -36.98
C TYR A 215 -13.70 -4.32 -36.25
N CYS A 216 -14.32 -3.14 -36.39
CA CYS A 216 -13.93 -1.95 -35.64
C CYS A 216 -14.07 -2.13 -34.12
N ALA A 217 -15.03 -2.95 -33.68
CA ALA A 217 -15.23 -3.30 -32.28
C ALA A 217 -14.23 -4.34 -31.74
N ARG A 218 -13.31 -4.86 -32.58
CA ARG A 218 -12.41 -6.00 -32.27
C ARG A 218 -13.15 -7.25 -31.80
N LYS A 219 -14.37 -7.48 -32.32
CA LYS A 219 -15.19 -8.68 -32.08
C LYS A 219 -15.13 -9.68 -33.24
N LYS A 220 -14.57 -9.28 -34.37
CA LYS A 220 -14.27 -10.14 -35.53
C LYS A 220 -12.81 -9.96 -35.92
N VAL A 221 -12.19 -11.06 -36.33
CA VAL A 221 -10.81 -11.09 -36.83
C VAL A 221 -10.75 -10.40 -38.19
N ALA A 222 -9.79 -9.49 -38.33
CA ALA A 222 -9.38 -8.84 -39.56
C ALA A 222 -7.85 -8.68 -39.52
N PRO A 223 -7.18 -8.45 -40.66
CA PRO A 223 -5.72 -8.31 -40.72
C PRO A 223 -5.14 -7.36 -39.67
N GLU A 224 -5.84 -6.26 -39.35
CA GLU A 224 -5.42 -5.25 -38.37
C GLU A 224 -5.92 -5.48 -36.93
N THR A 225 -6.80 -6.46 -36.70
CA THR A 225 -7.35 -6.76 -35.35
C THR A 225 -6.90 -8.11 -34.79
N SER A 226 -6.17 -8.90 -35.58
CA SER A 226 -5.62 -10.19 -35.16
C SER A 226 -4.64 -10.07 -33.99
N LEU A 227 -4.43 -11.18 -33.29
CA LEU A 227 -3.43 -11.31 -32.23
C LEU A 227 -2.04 -11.03 -32.79
N ALA A 228 -1.72 -11.54 -33.99
CA ALA A 228 -0.45 -11.27 -34.67
C ALA A 228 -0.21 -9.76 -34.90
N ALA A 229 -1.23 -9.02 -35.36
CA ALA A 229 -1.10 -7.60 -35.67
C ALA A 229 -1.05 -6.72 -34.41
N THR A 230 -1.80 -7.09 -33.37
CA THR A 230 -1.91 -6.29 -32.14
C THR A 230 -0.86 -6.62 -31.09
N HIS A 231 -0.37 -7.86 -31.06
CA HIS A 231 0.60 -8.37 -30.07
C HIS A 231 1.66 -9.25 -30.74
N PRO A 232 2.53 -8.68 -31.60
CA PRO A 232 3.50 -9.44 -32.39
C PRO A 232 4.50 -10.23 -31.52
N HIS A 233 4.75 -9.81 -30.29
CA HIS A 233 5.62 -10.55 -29.35
C HIS A 233 5.00 -11.89 -28.91
N LEU A 234 3.67 -12.02 -28.86
CA LEU A 234 3.00 -13.27 -28.49
C LEU A 234 3.06 -14.32 -29.60
N LYS A 235 3.18 -13.87 -30.87
CA LYS A 235 3.36 -14.75 -32.03
C LYS A 235 4.59 -15.66 -31.89
N ALA A 236 5.69 -15.14 -31.37
CA ALA A 236 6.92 -15.92 -31.17
C ALA A 236 6.73 -17.10 -30.22
N SER A 237 5.85 -16.93 -29.22
CA SER A 237 5.52 -17.96 -28.23
C SER A 237 4.32 -18.84 -28.60
N TRP A 238 3.74 -18.70 -29.80
CA TRP A 238 2.65 -19.57 -30.25
C TRP A 238 3.20 -20.97 -30.52
N HIS A 239 2.54 -22.02 -30.01
CA HIS A 239 3.08 -23.36 -30.19
C HIS A 239 3.02 -23.79 -31.67
N PRO A 240 4.12 -24.29 -32.27
CA PRO A 240 4.22 -24.51 -33.72
C PRO A 240 3.29 -25.59 -34.28
N THR A 241 2.94 -26.61 -33.48
CA THR A 241 2.19 -27.78 -33.98
C THR A 241 0.92 -28.16 -33.20
N LYS A 242 0.70 -27.66 -31.97
CA LYS A 242 -0.40 -28.12 -31.09
C LYS A 242 -1.73 -27.38 -31.29
N ASN A 243 -1.74 -26.29 -32.05
CA ASN A 243 -2.96 -25.51 -32.32
C ASN A 243 -3.62 -25.89 -33.66
N GLY A 244 -3.19 -27.00 -34.29
CA GLY A 244 -3.67 -27.41 -35.61
C GLY A 244 -3.36 -26.34 -36.66
N ASP A 245 -4.36 -26.04 -37.50
CA ASP A 245 -4.24 -25.04 -38.57
C ASP A 245 -4.44 -23.59 -38.08
N VAL A 246 -4.81 -23.38 -36.81
CA VAL A 246 -5.10 -22.03 -36.28
C VAL A 246 -3.82 -21.25 -36.03
N GLN A 247 -3.69 -20.11 -36.71
CA GLN A 247 -2.55 -19.20 -36.57
C GLN A 247 -2.91 -17.97 -35.73
N PRO A 248 -1.91 -17.25 -35.17
CA PRO A 248 -2.16 -15.98 -34.46
C PRO A 248 -2.88 -14.92 -35.30
N GLU A 249 -2.84 -15.01 -36.62
CA GLU A 249 -3.58 -14.16 -37.56
C GLU A 249 -5.09 -14.42 -37.53
N ASP A 250 -5.52 -15.62 -37.12
CA ASP A 250 -6.91 -16.07 -37.11
C ASP A 250 -7.61 -15.83 -35.76
N VAL A 251 -6.90 -15.24 -34.79
CA VAL A 251 -7.33 -15.19 -33.39
C VAL A 251 -7.36 -13.75 -32.90
N LEU A 252 -8.36 -13.40 -32.08
CA LEU A 252 -8.42 -12.10 -31.41
C LEU A 252 -7.66 -12.13 -30.08
N ALA A 253 -6.95 -11.04 -29.76
CA ALA A 253 -6.27 -10.90 -28.47
C ALA A 253 -7.20 -11.03 -27.26
N GLY A 254 -8.48 -10.66 -27.38
CA GLY A 254 -9.47 -10.74 -26.31
C GLY A 254 -10.25 -12.05 -26.25
N THR A 255 -9.91 -13.08 -27.03
CA THR A 255 -10.64 -14.36 -26.96
C THR A 255 -10.36 -15.08 -25.64
N GLY A 256 -11.39 -15.74 -25.10
CA GLY A 256 -11.29 -16.62 -23.93
C GLY A 256 -10.90 -18.05 -24.30
N ASP A 257 -10.87 -18.40 -25.59
CA ASP A 257 -10.45 -19.72 -26.04
C ASP A 257 -8.98 -19.96 -25.71
N GLU A 258 -8.67 -21.18 -25.29
CA GLU A 258 -7.34 -21.55 -24.86
C GLU A 258 -6.53 -22.20 -25.97
N TYR A 259 -5.28 -21.77 -26.12
CA TYR A 259 -4.34 -22.29 -27.10
C TYR A 259 -3.05 -22.73 -26.42
N PHE A 260 -2.28 -23.57 -27.10
CA PHE A 260 -0.96 -23.99 -26.66
C PHE A 260 0.09 -22.94 -27.01
N TRP A 261 1.01 -22.72 -26.08
CA TRP A 261 2.12 -21.79 -26.17
C TRP A 261 3.42 -22.54 -25.87
N LEU A 262 4.52 -22.03 -26.39
CA LEU A 262 5.88 -22.50 -26.15
C LEU A 262 6.68 -21.33 -25.59
N CYS A 263 7.23 -21.47 -24.39
CA CYS A 263 8.14 -20.46 -23.84
C CYS A 263 9.57 -20.65 -24.36
N ASP A 264 10.44 -19.67 -24.08
CA ASP A 264 11.85 -19.69 -24.51
C ASP A 264 12.64 -20.86 -23.88
N GLU A 265 12.23 -21.31 -22.70
CA GLU A 265 12.80 -22.48 -22.00
C GLU A 265 12.24 -23.83 -22.55
N GLY A 266 11.36 -23.79 -23.56
CA GLY A 266 10.81 -24.98 -24.22
C GLY A 266 9.58 -25.59 -23.54
N HIS A 267 9.05 -24.99 -22.47
CA HIS A 267 7.84 -25.49 -21.83
C HIS A 267 6.61 -25.27 -22.70
N THR A 268 5.80 -26.32 -22.83
CA THR A 268 4.48 -26.22 -23.46
C THR A 268 3.42 -25.96 -22.40
N PHE A 269 2.66 -24.88 -22.53
CA PHE A 269 1.57 -24.55 -21.60
C PHE A 269 0.32 -24.08 -22.35
N LYS A 270 -0.85 -24.17 -21.72
CA LYS A 270 -2.14 -23.83 -22.32
C LYS A 270 -2.78 -22.67 -21.56
N THR A 271 -3.19 -21.62 -22.28
CA THR A 271 -3.91 -20.47 -21.72
C THR A 271 -4.57 -19.65 -22.84
N SER A 272 -5.44 -18.71 -22.50
CA SER A 272 -6.11 -17.85 -23.49
C SER A 272 -5.29 -16.60 -23.85
N PRO A 273 -5.36 -16.11 -25.11
CA PRO A 273 -4.75 -14.84 -25.51
C PRO A 273 -5.22 -13.67 -24.64
N ASN A 274 -6.48 -13.68 -24.17
CA ASN A 274 -7.01 -12.65 -23.29
C ASN A 274 -6.26 -12.61 -21.95
N ALA A 275 -5.97 -13.76 -21.33
CA ALA A 275 -5.21 -13.82 -20.09
C ALA A 275 -3.77 -13.34 -20.28
N ARG A 276 -3.14 -13.69 -21.42
CA ARG A 276 -1.78 -13.23 -21.74
C ARG A 276 -1.69 -11.73 -21.99
N THR A 277 -2.73 -11.13 -22.58
CA THR A 277 -2.73 -9.70 -22.93
C THR A 277 -3.24 -8.78 -21.82
N THR A 278 -4.16 -9.26 -20.98
CA THR A 278 -4.72 -8.46 -19.87
C THR A 278 -3.94 -8.64 -18.57
N SER A 279 -3.62 -9.88 -18.20
CA SER A 279 -2.94 -10.21 -16.94
C SER A 279 -1.45 -10.50 -17.10
N GLY A 280 -0.94 -10.58 -18.34
CA GLY A 280 0.45 -10.95 -18.59
C GLY A 280 0.75 -12.42 -18.26
N THR A 281 -0.25 -13.30 -18.22
CA THR A 281 -0.08 -14.71 -17.87
C THR A 281 0.98 -15.36 -18.76
N GLY A 282 2.05 -15.85 -18.14
CA GLY A 282 3.20 -16.50 -18.79
C GLY A 282 3.22 -18.01 -18.58
N CYS A 283 4.40 -18.59 -18.76
CA CYS A 283 4.62 -20.01 -18.49
C CYS A 283 4.56 -20.30 -16.99
N GLY A 284 3.61 -21.15 -16.56
CA GLY A 284 3.48 -21.57 -15.16
C GLY A 284 4.67 -22.37 -14.64
N TYR A 285 5.41 -23.06 -15.52
CA TYR A 285 6.64 -23.78 -15.15
C TYR A 285 7.78 -22.79 -14.83
N CYS A 286 8.04 -21.82 -15.70
CA CYS A 286 9.03 -20.76 -15.45
C CYS A 286 8.68 -19.89 -14.22
N ALA A 287 7.39 -19.71 -13.97
CA ALA A 287 6.89 -18.98 -12.81
C ALA A 287 6.88 -19.80 -11.51
N ASN A 288 7.33 -21.08 -11.53
CA ASN A 288 7.28 -22.01 -10.40
C ASN A 288 5.88 -22.17 -9.79
N ILE A 289 4.85 -22.15 -10.64
CA ILE A 289 3.45 -22.44 -10.28
C ILE A 289 3.11 -23.90 -10.65
N LEU A 290 3.60 -24.36 -11.81
CA LEU A 290 3.50 -25.75 -12.25
C LEU A 290 4.84 -26.45 -12.07
N VAL A 291 4.82 -27.77 -11.90
CA VAL A 291 6.03 -28.58 -11.68
C VAL A 291 6.32 -29.49 -12.87
N ASP A 292 7.58 -29.54 -13.28
CA ASP A 292 8.13 -30.53 -14.20
C ASP A 292 9.55 -30.94 -13.78
N GLU A 293 10.19 -31.79 -14.59
CA GLU A 293 11.54 -32.29 -14.34
C GLU A 293 12.62 -31.19 -14.28
N SER A 294 12.38 -30.03 -14.91
CA SER A 294 13.35 -28.93 -14.98
C SER A 294 13.32 -28.04 -13.74
N ASN A 295 12.17 -27.93 -13.07
CA ASN A 295 11.97 -26.99 -11.96
C ASN A 295 11.60 -27.63 -10.62
N CYS A 296 11.41 -28.95 -10.56
CA CYS A 296 11.12 -29.65 -9.32
C CYS A 296 12.22 -29.45 -8.26
N LEU A 297 11.87 -29.68 -7.00
CA LEU A 297 12.75 -29.54 -5.85
C LEU A 297 13.95 -30.46 -5.96
N ARG A 298 13.79 -31.68 -6.51
CA ARG A 298 14.89 -32.62 -6.74
C ARG A 298 15.95 -32.06 -7.67
N THR A 299 15.53 -31.45 -8.78
CA THR A 299 16.44 -30.89 -9.79
C THR A 299 17.08 -29.60 -9.30
N THR A 300 16.29 -28.69 -8.72
CA THR A 300 16.77 -27.34 -8.36
C THR A 300 17.47 -27.29 -7.00
N HIS A 301 17.06 -28.13 -6.04
CA HIS A 301 17.55 -28.16 -4.66
C HIS A 301 17.78 -29.60 -4.18
N PRO A 302 18.71 -30.35 -4.81
CA PRO A 302 18.96 -31.75 -4.47
C PRO A 302 19.35 -31.95 -2.99
N HIS A 303 20.02 -30.97 -2.38
CA HIS A 303 20.36 -30.98 -0.96
C HIS A 303 19.14 -30.90 -0.03
N LEU A 304 18.04 -30.28 -0.46
CA LEU A 304 16.78 -30.26 0.29
C LEU A 304 15.94 -31.50 -0.03
N ALA A 305 15.99 -31.99 -1.27
CA ALA A 305 15.24 -33.17 -1.69
C ALA A 305 15.56 -34.43 -0.87
N VAL A 306 16.78 -34.56 -0.34
CA VAL A 306 17.19 -35.67 0.55
C VAL A 306 16.52 -35.57 1.93
N ASP A 307 16.22 -34.37 2.38
CA ASP A 307 15.62 -34.12 3.70
C ASP A 307 14.09 -34.19 3.67
N LEU A 308 13.46 -34.27 2.49
CA LEU A 308 11.99 -34.34 2.37
C LEU A 308 11.50 -35.73 2.75
N ASN A 309 10.51 -35.81 3.65
CA ASN A 309 9.92 -37.09 4.03
C ASN A 309 8.79 -37.48 3.07
N ASP A 310 9.15 -38.09 1.93
CA ASP A 310 8.20 -38.49 0.89
C ASP A 310 7.04 -39.37 1.41
N GLU A 311 7.29 -40.22 2.41
CA GLU A 311 6.27 -41.12 3.00
C GLU A 311 5.22 -40.38 3.83
N ALA A 312 5.55 -39.21 4.39
CA ALA A 312 4.69 -38.44 5.29
C ALA A 312 3.92 -37.30 4.59
N ASN A 313 3.99 -37.21 3.26
CA ASN A 313 3.53 -36.05 2.48
C ASN A 313 2.40 -36.36 1.49
N ASP A 314 1.58 -37.39 1.74
CA ASP A 314 0.38 -37.73 0.96
C ASP A 314 0.62 -37.76 -0.58
N GLY A 315 1.77 -38.30 -1.00
CA GLY A 315 2.15 -38.43 -2.42
C GLY A 315 2.85 -37.20 -3.02
N VAL A 316 3.12 -36.17 -2.23
CA VAL A 316 4.04 -35.08 -2.61
C VAL A 316 5.48 -35.52 -2.36
N THR A 317 6.28 -35.51 -3.41
CA THR A 317 7.70 -35.88 -3.40
C THR A 317 8.54 -34.73 -3.95
N ALA A 318 9.87 -34.82 -3.80
CA ALA A 318 10.76 -33.81 -4.36
C ALA A 318 10.68 -33.70 -5.90
N ASP A 319 10.10 -34.69 -6.58
CA ASP A 319 9.94 -34.70 -8.04
C ASP A 319 8.69 -33.94 -8.52
N ASN A 320 7.72 -33.69 -7.63
CA ASN A 320 6.43 -33.07 -7.99
C ASN A 320 6.08 -31.82 -7.16
N VAL A 321 7.05 -31.26 -6.44
CA VAL A 321 6.96 -29.97 -5.76
C VAL A 321 8.10 -29.05 -6.18
N VAL A 322 7.84 -27.74 -6.25
CA VAL A 322 8.87 -26.71 -6.50
C VAL A 322 9.39 -26.12 -5.19
N ALA A 323 10.61 -25.60 -5.22
CA ALA A 323 11.22 -24.93 -4.07
C ALA A 323 10.45 -23.69 -3.59
N GLY A 324 9.68 -23.03 -4.45
CA GLY A 324 8.85 -21.88 -4.08
C GLY A 324 7.49 -22.23 -3.47
N SER A 325 7.17 -23.51 -3.27
CA SER A 325 5.87 -23.94 -2.76
C SER A 325 5.65 -23.50 -1.32
N GLU A 326 4.43 -23.03 -1.03
CA GLU A 326 3.95 -22.71 0.33
C GLU A 326 3.29 -23.91 1.02
N LEU A 327 3.18 -25.06 0.35
CA LEU A 327 2.63 -26.27 0.94
C LEU A 327 3.51 -26.71 2.12
N VAL A 328 2.91 -26.84 3.30
CA VAL A 328 3.61 -27.32 4.50
C VAL A 328 3.83 -28.83 4.37
N LEU A 329 5.09 -29.23 4.29
CA LEU A 329 5.51 -30.61 4.12
C LEU A 329 6.30 -31.08 5.35
N ALA A 330 6.29 -32.39 5.57
CA ALA A 330 7.12 -33.09 6.54
C ALA A 330 8.55 -33.27 6.00
N TRP A 331 9.53 -33.01 6.87
CA TRP A 331 10.97 -33.12 6.61
C TRP A 331 11.63 -33.93 7.71
N ILE A 332 12.72 -34.61 7.38
CA ILE A 332 13.63 -35.24 8.32
C ILE A 332 15.02 -34.64 8.08
N CYS A 333 15.57 -33.95 9.08
CA CYS A 333 16.92 -33.39 8.94
C CYS A 333 18.01 -34.49 9.00
N PRO A 334 19.27 -34.20 8.62
CA PRO A 334 20.36 -35.18 8.71
C PRO A 334 20.63 -35.73 10.12
N LEU A 335 20.15 -35.06 11.17
CA LEU A 335 20.22 -35.51 12.56
C LEU A 335 18.97 -36.31 13.02
N GLY A 336 18.03 -36.57 12.11
CA GLY A 336 16.86 -37.42 12.32
C GLY A 336 15.66 -36.73 12.97
N HIS A 337 15.62 -35.39 13.06
CA HIS A 337 14.47 -34.67 13.61
C HIS A 337 13.38 -34.49 12.56
N ASP A 338 12.16 -34.87 12.90
CA ASP A 338 10.96 -34.58 12.12
C ASP A 338 10.49 -33.13 12.37
N TYR A 339 10.11 -32.44 11.30
CA TYR A 339 9.54 -31.10 11.38
C TYR A 339 8.73 -30.76 10.13
N TRP A 340 7.81 -29.79 10.28
CA TRP A 340 6.91 -29.37 9.22
C TRP A 340 7.20 -27.93 8.81
N THR A 341 7.41 -27.71 7.52
CA THR A 341 7.57 -26.37 6.94
C THR A 341 7.39 -26.41 5.43
N ALA A 342 7.20 -25.25 4.81
CA ALA A 342 7.09 -25.15 3.36
C ALA A 342 8.46 -25.14 2.67
N PRO A 343 8.60 -25.72 1.46
CA PRO A 343 9.82 -25.67 0.66
C PRO A 343 10.38 -24.25 0.48
N VAL A 344 9.51 -23.24 0.34
CA VAL A 344 9.93 -21.83 0.16
C VAL A 344 10.79 -21.32 1.31
N TYR A 345 10.49 -21.72 2.54
CA TYR A 345 11.29 -21.34 3.70
C TYR A 345 12.61 -22.13 3.75
N ARG A 346 12.60 -23.40 3.37
CA ARG A 346 13.81 -24.25 3.30
C ARG A 346 14.79 -23.74 2.26
N ALA A 347 14.30 -23.40 1.06
CA ALA A 347 15.09 -22.78 0.00
C ALA A 347 15.62 -21.40 0.41
N GLY A 348 14.89 -20.67 1.24
CA GLY A 348 15.33 -19.41 1.87
C GLY A 348 16.35 -19.55 3.00
N GLY A 349 16.75 -20.78 3.37
CA GLY A 349 17.75 -21.05 4.40
C GLY A 349 17.20 -21.40 5.78
N SER A 350 15.88 -21.57 5.93
CA SER A 350 15.30 -22.07 7.19
C SER A 350 15.70 -23.53 7.41
N ASN A 351 16.41 -23.77 8.50
CA ASN A 351 16.85 -25.10 8.91
C ASN A 351 15.91 -25.70 9.94
N CYS A 352 16.11 -26.99 10.24
CA CYS A 352 15.39 -27.70 11.29
C CYS A 352 15.31 -26.89 12.59
N HIS A 353 14.10 -26.64 13.09
CA HIS A 353 13.84 -25.84 14.30
C HIS A 353 14.39 -26.48 15.58
N VAL A 354 14.57 -27.81 15.57
CA VAL A 354 15.23 -28.54 16.65
C VAL A 354 16.74 -28.26 16.63
N CYS A 355 17.40 -28.44 15.47
CA CYS A 355 18.83 -28.16 15.30
C CYS A 355 19.21 -26.70 15.57
N THR A 356 18.30 -25.78 15.30
CA THR A 356 18.51 -24.33 15.50
C THR A 356 18.07 -23.85 16.89
N HIS A 357 17.67 -24.76 17.78
CA HIS A 357 17.28 -24.49 19.17
C HIS A 357 16.09 -23.51 19.26
N GLN A 358 15.15 -23.62 18.34
CA GLN A 358 13.87 -22.91 18.36
C GLN A 358 12.77 -23.74 19.02
N VAL A 359 12.82 -25.07 18.90
CA VAL A 359 11.90 -26.03 19.55
C VAL A 359 12.68 -26.99 20.44
N VAL A 360 12.27 -27.10 21.71
CA VAL A 360 12.92 -27.99 22.68
C VAL A 360 12.57 -29.43 22.31
N HIS A 361 13.60 -30.27 22.19
CA HIS A 361 13.47 -31.68 21.82
C HIS A 361 14.25 -32.54 22.83
N PRO A 362 13.88 -33.81 23.05
CA PRO A 362 14.60 -34.72 23.95
C PRO A 362 16.11 -34.85 23.69
N THR A 363 16.60 -34.48 22.50
CA THR A 363 18.04 -34.49 22.15
C THR A 363 18.72 -33.13 22.28
N THR A 364 17.98 -32.04 22.44
CA THR A 364 18.51 -30.66 22.48
C THR A 364 18.20 -29.92 23.78
N CYS A 365 17.37 -30.49 24.66
CA CYS A 365 17.06 -29.93 25.95
C CYS A 365 18.29 -29.85 26.88
N LEU A 366 18.18 -29.06 27.95
CA LEU A 366 19.23 -28.87 28.94
C LEU A 366 19.63 -30.20 29.59
N ALA A 367 18.64 -31.06 29.89
CA ALA A 367 18.90 -32.41 30.43
C ALA A 367 19.80 -33.26 29.53
N ALA A 368 19.55 -33.23 28.22
CA ALA A 368 20.30 -34.02 27.25
C ALA A 368 21.69 -33.45 26.94
N THR A 369 21.80 -32.12 26.88
CA THR A 369 23.03 -31.44 26.44
C THR A 369 23.98 -31.08 27.59
N HIS A 370 23.45 -30.85 28.80
CA HIS A 370 24.20 -30.42 29.99
C HIS A 370 23.65 -31.13 31.25
N PRO A 371 23.79 -32.46 31.35
CA PRO A 371 23.24 -33.25 32.45
C PRO A 371 23.76 -32.80 33.82
N GLU A 372 24.98 -32.26 33.90
CA GLU A 372 25.56 -31.70 35.12
C GLU A 372 24.84 -30.43 35.60
N ILE A 373 24.34 -29.61 34.68
CA ILE A 373 23.55 -28.42 35.03
C ILE A 373 22.10 -28.82 35.34
N ALA A 374 21.55 -29.80 34.62
CA ALA A 374 20.23 -30.35 34.91
C ALA A 374 20.17 -31.01 36.30
N ALA A 375 21.24 -31.66 36.74
CA ALA A 375 21.35 -32.23 38.09
C ALA A 375 21.33 -31.16 39.21
N MET A 376 21.64 -29.91 38.87
CA MET A 376 21.55 -28.77 39.79
C MET A 376 20.17 -28.11 39.78
N TRP A 377 19.20 -28.62 39.01
CA TRP A 377 17.86 -28.03 38.94
C TRP A 377 17.17 -28.12 40.29
N HIS A 378 16.52 -27.03 40.72
CA HIS A 378 15.79 -27.05 41.97
C HIS A 378 14.40 -27.70 41.77
N ASP A 379 14.08 -28.73 42.56
CA ASP A 379 12.90 -29.58 42.35
C ASP A 379 11.55 -28.84 42.50
N THR A 380 11.43 -27.92 43.45
CA THR A 380 10.14 -27.27 43.78
C THR A 380 10.02 -25.81 43.35
N LEU A 381 11.14 -25.05 43.28
CA LEU A 381 11.10 -23.61 42.99
C LEU A 381 10.88 -23.27 41.51
N ASN A 382 10.96 -24.26 40.61
CA ASN A 382 10.68 -24.08 39.18
C ASN A 382 9.24 -24.43 38.77
N GLY A 383 8.38 -24.80 39.74
CA GLY A 383 7.03 -25.30 39.44
C GLY A 383 7.10 -26.58 38.61
N ASP A 384 6.24 -26.69 37.60
CA ASP A 384 6.16 -27.88 36.73
C ASP A 384 7.28 -27.93 35.66
N ARG A 385 8.12 -26.89 35.57
CA ARG A 385 9.18 -26.83 34.56
C ARG A 385 10.35 -27.73 34.93
N THR A 386 10.77 -28.55 33.97
CA THR A 386 11.89 -29.47 34.12
C THR A 386 13.07 -29.08 33.22
N PRO A 387 14.27 -29.63 33.46
CA PRO A 387 15.40 -29.50 32.52
C PRO A 387 15.13 -30.05 31.12
N TYR A 388 14.08 -30.84 30.92
CA TYR A 388 13.68 -31.34 29.60
C TYR A 388 12.91 -30.32 28.77
N ASP A 389 12.40 -29.25 29.40
CA ASP A 389 11.53 -28.24 28.77
C ASP A 389 12.28 -26.98 28.33
N VAL A 390 13.60 -26.95 28.47
CA VAL A 390 14.42 -25.75 28.27
C VAL A 390 15.70 -26.02 27.50
N PHE A 391 16.23 -24.99 26.84
CA PHE A 391 17.55 -25.04 26.20
C PHE A 391 18.66 -24.56 27.12
N ALA A 392 19.85 -25.12 26.94
CA ALA A 392 21.08 -24.64 27.57
C ALA A 392 21.41 -23.17 27.24
N GLY A 393 21.03 -22.69 26.05
CA GLY A 393 21.24 -21.31 25.60
C GLY A 393 20.19 -20.31 26.08
N SER A 394 19.20 -20.73 26.86
CA SER A 394 18.07 -19.87 27.23
C SER A 394 18.48 -18.75 28.19
N MET A 395 17.98 -17.53 27.94
CA MET A 395 18.11 -16.38 28.82
C MET A 395 17.11 -16.40 29.98
N GLU A 396 16.17 -17.34 29.97
CA GLU A 396 15.18 -17.48 31.03
C GLU A 396 15.83 -17.83 32.36
N LYS A 397 15.22 -17.33 33.44
CA LYS A 397 15.66 -17.64 34.79
C LYS A 397 15.07 -18.96 35.27
N ALA A 398 15.91 -19.77 35.90
CA ALA A 398 15.54 -20.95 36.65
C ALA A 398 16.20 -20.93 38.03
N TRP A 399 15.64 -21.69 38.96
CA TRP A 399 16.20 -21.94 40.29
C TRP A 399 17.09 -23.18 40.26
N PHE A 400 18.24 -23.08 40.91
CA PHE A 400 19.23 -24.14 41.02
C PHE A 400 19.61 -24.38 42.49
N ASP A 401 19.96 -25.62 42.81
CA ASP A 401 20.64 -26.01 44.04
C ASP A 401 22.14 -26.20 43.75
N CYS A 402 23.02 -25.65 44.59
CA CYS A 402 24.47 -25.85 44.44
C CYS A 402 25.03 -27.03 45.22
N GLY A 403 24.22 -27.80 45.93
CA GLY A 403 24.66 -28.91 46.78
C GLY A 403 25.21 -28.48 48.15
N GLU A 404 25.53 -27.19 48.31
CA GLU A 404 26.00 -26.58 49.56
C GLU A 404 24.83 -26.01 50.40
N GLY A 405 23.60 -26.45 50.11
CA GLY A 405 22.38 -26.00 50.80
C GLY A 405 21.89 -24.61 50.39
N HIS A 406 22.28 -24.11 49.20
CA HIS A 406 21.76 -22.86 48.67
C HIS A 406 20.89 -23.05 47.43
N ALA A 407 19.64 -22.60 47.53
CA ALA A 407 18.78 -22.36 46.39
C ALA A 407 19.02 -20.95 45.82
N TYR A 408 19.28 -20.83 44.52
CA TYR A 408 19.50 -19.53 43.87
C TYR A 408 18.99 -19.52 42.43
N ASP A 409 18.41 -18.38 42.02
CA ASP A 409 17.99 -18.16 40.63
C ASP A 409 19.14 -17.70 39.73
N GLY A 410 19.01 -17.91 38.43
CA GLY A 410 19.90 -17.36 37.42
C GLY A 410 19.43 -17.69 36.01
N ALA A 411 19.91 -16.94 35.03
CA ALA A 411 19.68 -17.30 33.63
C ALA A 411 20.35 -18.64 33.32
N ILE A 412 19.65 -19.55 32.63
CA ILE A 412 20.15 -20.89 32.30
C ILE A 412 21.48 -20.80 31.53
N VAL A 413 21.55 -19.93 30.52
CA VAL A 413 22.79 -19.72 29.74
C VAL A 413 23.96 -19.23 30.59
N SER A 414 23.71 -18.44 31.64
CA SER A 414 24.77 -18.00 32.55
C SER A 414 25.30 -19.17 33.38
N ARG A 415 24.43 -20.10 33.76
CA ARG A 415 24.83 -21.34 34.45
C ARG A 415 25.71 -22.23 33.59
N VAL A 416 25.32 -22.43 32.34
CA VAL A 416 26.10 -23.18 31.35
C VAL A 416 27.46 -22.53 31.11
N LYS A 417 27.55 -21.19 31.13
CA LYS A 417 28.82 -20.44 31.05
C LYS A 417 29.67 -20.50 32.33
N GLY A 418 29.27 -21.27 33.34
CA GLY A 418 30.02 -21.46 34.59
C GLY A 418 29.76 -20.40 35.67
N VAL A 419 28.73 -19.55 35.54
CA VAL A 419 28.38 -18.59 36.60
C VAL A 419 27.75 -19.34 37.77
N GLY A 420 28.58 -19.64 38.79
CA GLY A 420 28.26 -20.37 40.02
C GLY A 420 27.26 -19.71 40.99
N CYS A 421 26.96 -20.39 42.09
CA CYS A 421 26.08 -19.91 43.16
C CYS A 421 26.53 -18.54 43.68
N ARG A 422 25.61 -17.58 43.79
CA ARG A 422 25.90 -16.22 44.25
C ARG A 422 26.30 -16.16 45.73
N TYR A 423 25.86 -17.12 46.53
CA TYR A 423 26.18 -17.19 47.96
C TYR A 423 27.56 -17.80 48.18
N CYS A 424 27.88 -18.95 47.56
CA CYS A 424 29.22 -19.55 47.61
C CYS A 424 30.31 -18.60 47.10
N SER A 425 30.00 -17.78 46.09
CA SER A 425 30.93 -16.79 45.52
C SER A 425 30.96 -15.44 46.26
N ASN A 426 30.29 -15.33 47.42
CA ASN A 426 30.20 -14.10 48.22
C ASN A 426 29.67 -12.87 47.46
N ARG A 427 28.89 -13.09 46.39
CA ARG A 427 28.22 -12.02 45.63
C ARG A 427 26.87 -11.63 46.25
N ALA A 428 26.31 -12.50 47.08
CA ALA A 428 25.14 -12.24 47.91
C ALA A 428 25.37 -12.81 49.31
N VAL A 429 24.72 -12.20 50.32
CA VAL A 429 24.81 -12.62 51.71
C VAL A 429 23.75 -13.67 52.02
N CYS A 430 24.15 -14.69 52.78
CA CYS A 430 23.30 -15.67 53.42
C CYS A 430 23.81 -15.94 54.84
N GLU A 431 23.09 -16.78 55.59
CA GLU A 431 23.42 -17.09 56.98
C GLU A 431 24.83 -17.65 57.15
N SER A 432 25.32 -18.46 56.19
CA SER A 432 26.63 -19.11 56.31
C SER A 432 27.82 -18.25 55.85
N ASN A 433 27.61 -17.14 55.14
CA ASN A 433 28.70 -16.33 54.58
C ASN A 433 28.76 -14.87 55.09
N SER A 434 27.87 -14.49 56.01
CA SER A 434 27.87 -13.16 56.62
C SER A 434 29.21 -12.85 57.33
N MET A 435 29.53 -11.57 57.49
CA MET A 435 30.72 -11.09 58.18
C MET A 435 30.71 -11.53 59.65
N ARG A 436 29.53 -11.56 60.28
CA ARG A 436 29.38 -12.05 61.65
C ARG A 436 29.89 -13.47 61.80
N VAL A 437 29.52 -14.35 60.86
CA VAL A 437 29.85 -15.77 60.89
C VAL A 437 31.29 -16.01 60.44
N THR A 438 31.68 -15.44 59.30
CA THR A 438 32.97 -15.74 58.67
C THR A 438 34.14 -14.97 59.27
N ARG A 439 33.91 -13.77 59.82
CA ARG A 439 34.93 -12.84 60.34
C ARG A 439 34.45 -12.08 61.59
N PRO A 440 34.22 -12.79 62.72
CA PRO A 440 33.78 -12.15 63.97
C PRO A 440 34.77 -11.09 64.49
N ASP A 441 36.05 -11.21 64.16
CA ASP A 441 37.10 -10.23 64.47
C ASP A 441 36.91 -8.89 63.76
N LEU A 442 36.39 -8.91 62.53
CA LEU A 442 36.03 -7.73 61.76
C LEU A 442 34.66 -7.20 62.19
N ALA A 443 33.69 -8.08 62.42
CA ALA A 443 32.37 -7.70 62.93
C ALA A 443 32.47 -6.89 64.23
N ALA A 444 33.36 -7.29 65.15
CA ALA A 444 33.61 -6.58 66.41
C ALA A 444 34.24 -5.19 66.23
N GLN A 445 34.85 -4.92 65.08
CA GLN A 445 35.47 -3.64 64.75
C GLN A 445 34.59 -2.78 63.83
N LEU A 446 33.41 -3.25 63.41
CA LEU A 446 32.50 -2.46 62.59
C LEU A 446 31.90 -1.34 63.45
N HIS A 447 31.93 -0.10 62.96
CA HIS A 447 31.41 1.04 63.73
C HIS A 447 29.89 0.89 63.92
N PRO A 448 29.36 1.01 65.16
CA PRO A 448 27.98 0.63 65.48
C PRO A 448 26.90 1.54 64.86
N THR A 449 27.23 2.81 64.59
CA THR A 449 26.24 3.82 64.15
C THR A 449 26.54 4.52 62.82
N LYS A 450 27.74 4.33 62.23
CA LYS A 450 28.17 5.09 61.03
C LYS A 450 27.96 4.34 59.70
N ASN A 451 27.43 3.12 59.75
CA ASN A 451 27.29 2.25 58.56
C ASN A 451 25.84 2.07 58.07
N GLY A 452 24.87 2.80 58.65
CA GLY A 452 23.46 2.72 58.24
C GLY A 452 22.92 1.30 58.32
N ALA A 453 22.37 0.79 57.20
CA ALA A 453 21.80 -0.56 57.11
C ALA A 453 22.85 -1.69 56.96
N HIS A 454 24.14 -1.34 56.85
CA HIS A 454 25.21 -2.32 56.74
C HIS A 454 25.62 -2.83 58.12
N THR A 455 25.12 -4.01 58.48
CA THR A 455 25.41 -4.71 59.72
C THR A 455 26.31 -5.90 59.45
N PRO A 456 26.92 -6.53 60.48
CA PRO A 456 27.69 -7.74 60.28
C PRO A 456 26.90 -8.92 59.70
N ASP A 457 25.57 -8.89 59.83
CA ASP A 457 24.66 -9.93 59.30
C ASP A 457 24.27 -9.68 57.84
N THR A 458 24.30 -8.43 57.38
CA THR A 458 23.88 -8.03 56.03
C THR A 458 25.05 -7.82 55.06
N LEU A 459 26.27 -8.13 55.49
CA LEU A 459 27.49 -7.96 54.70
C LEU A 459 28.31 -9.24 54.65
N VAL A 460 28.96 -9.52 53.52
CA VAL A 460 30.12 -10.41 53.48
C VAL A 460 31.37 -9.65 53.93
N ALA A 461 32.30 -10.32 54.60
CA ALA A 461 33.50 -9.66 55.14
C ALA A 461 34.36 -8.99 54.06
N GLY A 462 34.47 -9.62 52.88
CA GLY A 462 35.24 -9.16 51.73
C GLY A 462 34.51 -8.16 50.82
N THR A 463 33.52 -7.43 51.33
CA THR A 463 32.76 -6.46 50.53
C THR A 463 33.62 -5.28 50.06
N SER A 464 33.35 -4.77 48.85
CA SER A 464 33.98 -3.55 48.33
C SER A 464 33.38 -2.26 48.90
N HIS A 465 32.30 -2.33 49.69
CA HIS A 465 31.73 -1.17 50.36
C HIS A 465 32.75 -0.54 51.32
N LYS A 466 32.88 0.79 51.28
CA LYS A 466 33.60 1.54 52.29
C LYS A 466 32.79 1.55 53.57
N LEU A 467 33.40 1.08 54.65
CA LEU A 467 32.77 0.95 55.95
C LEU A 467 33.57 1.75 56.97
N TRP A 468 32.85 2.30 57.94
CA TRP A 468 33.44 2.87 59.14
C TRP A 468 33.78 1.76 60.13
N TRP A 469 35.01 1.76 60.61
CA TRP A 469 35.54 0.84 61.59
C TRP A 469 35.87 1.58 62.87
N LEU A 470 35.88 0.87 64.00
CA LEU A 470 36.19 1.37 65.32
C LEU A 470 37.16 0.40 66.01
N CYS A 471 38.33 0.89 66.42
CA CYS A 471 39.28 0.07 67.16
C CYS A 471 38.99 0.12 68.66
N LYS A 472 39.60 -0.80 69.42
CA LYS A 472 39.47 -0.86 70.89
C LYS A 472 39.88 0.42 71.62
N LEU A 473 40.72 1.26 71.00
CA LEU A 473 41.16 2.55 71.54
C LEU A 473 40.21 3.72 71.17
N GLY A 474 39.09 3.44 70.49
CA GLY A 474 38.08 4.45 70.16
C GLY A 474 38.33 5.23 68.86
N HIS A 475 39.45 5.01 68.17
CA HIS A 475 39.66 5.65 66.86
C HIS A 475 38.75 5.03 65.80
N ASP A 476 38.05 5.89 65.05
CA ASP A 476 37.26 5.48 63.89
C ASP A 476 37.91 5.86 62.57
N TRP A 477 37.83 4.97 61.58
CA TRP A 477 38.35 5.21 60.23
C TRP A 477 37.52 4.51 59.17
N GLU A 478 37.57 5.03 57.95
CA GLU A 478 36.87 4.48 56.81
C GLU A 478 37.83 3.70 55.89
N VAL A 479 37.48 2.45 55.58
CA VAL A 479 38.15 1.62 54.56
C VAL A 479 37.20 0.50 54.12
N SER A 480 37.38 -0.05 52.93
CA SER A 480 36.54 -1.15 52.44
C SER A 480 36.82 -2.49 53.13
N GLY A 481 35.80 -3.35 53.21
CA GLY A 481 35.91 -4.68 53.84
C GLY A 481 36.92 -5.59 53.14
N ASP A 482 36.95 -5.58 51.81
CA ASP A 482 37.90 -6.33 50.99
C ASP A 482 39.38 -5.94 51.27
N ASN A 483 39.66 -4.66 51.54
CA ASN A 483 40.98 -4.19 51.95
C ASN A 483 41.35 -4.67 53.36
N ARG A 484 40.37 -4.81 54.25
CA ARG A 484 40.57 -5.37 55.59
C ARG A 484 40.88 -6.87 55.53
N VAL A 485 40.15 -7.60 54.69
CA VAL A 485 40.33 -9.05 54.51
C VAL A 485 41.64 -9.37 53.78
N ARG A 486 41.93 -8.70 52.66
CA ARG A 486 43.09 -9.03 51.81
C ARG A 486 44.42 -8.49 52.33
N GLN A 487 44.42 -7.27 52.86
CA GLN A 487 45.65 -6.57 53.27
C GLN A 487 45.86 -6.54 54.79
N GLY A 488 44.91 -7.04 55.59
CA GLY A 488 44.99 -7.00 57.05
C GLY A 488 45.09 -5.58 57.62
N THR A 489 44.54 -4.58 56.91
CA THR A 489 44.70 -3.17 57.29
C THR A 489 44.09 -2.90 58.66
N GLY A 490 44.88 -2.42 59.61
CA GLY A 490 44.42 -2.06 60.96
C GLY A 490 44.02 -0.59 61.09
N CYS A 491 43.81 -0.14 62.33
CA CYS A 491 43.62 1.27 62.62
C CYS A 491 44.84 2.10 62.16
N PRO A 492 44.65 3.11 61.29
CA PRO A 492 45.76 3.91 60.76
C PRO A 492 46.36 4.84 61.84
N TYR A 493 45.60 5.18 62.87
CA TYR A 493 46.08 5.99 64.00
C TYR A 493 46.95 5.16 64.94
N CYS A 494 46.51 3.96 65.32
CA CYS A 494 47.32 3.05 66.16
C CYS A 494 48.65 2.65 65.51
N SER A 495 48.71 2.61 64.16
CA SER A 495 49.91 2.27 63.40
C SER A 495 50.72 3.50 62.95
N ASN A 496 50.40 4.70 63.45
CA ASN A 496 51.08 5.97 63.12
C ASN A 496 51.11 6.32 61.62
N LYS A 497 50.17 5.76 60.84
CA LYS A 497 49.97 6.09 59.42
C LYS A 497 49.10 7.34 59.23
N LYS A 498 48.23 7.64 60.20
CA LYS A 498 47.47 8.89 60.32
C LYS A 498 47.66 9.50 61.71
N VAL A 499 47.48 10.82 61.81
CA VAL A 499 47.61 11.58 63.05
C VAL A 499 46.24 11.74 63.69
N TRP A 500 46.17 11.48 64.99
CA TRP A 500 45.04 11.76 65.86
C TRP A 500 45.53 12.69 66.98
N PRO A 501 45.12 13.97 66.98
CA PRO A 501 45.55 14.94 67.99
C PRO A 501 45.20 14.47 69.41
N GLY A 502 46.15 14.63 70.34
CA GLY A 502 46.04 14.16 71.72
C GLY A 502 46.36 12.67 71.92
N TYR A 503 46.75 11.94 70.88
CA TYR A 503 47.09 10.51 70.99
C TYR A 503 48.48 10.19 70.42
N ASN A 504 48.67 10.37 69.12
CA ASN A 504 49.92 9.99 68.44
C ASN A 504 50.63 11.13 67.71
N ASP A 505 50.13 12.35 67.84
CA ASP A 505 50.84 13.54 67.37
C ASP A 505 52.15 13.75 68.15
N MET A 506 53.07 14.50 67.55
CA MET A 506 54.39 14.78 68.08
C MET A 506 54.30 15.63 69.36
N ALA A 507 53.36 16.57 69.45
CA ALA A 507 53.19 17.39 70.65
C ALA A 507 52.83 16.53 71.88
N THR A 508 51.98 15.52 71.70
CA THR A 508 51.58 14.59 72.76
C THR A 508 52.67 13.56 73.06
N THR A 509 53.23 12.90 72.03
CA THR A 509 54.11 11.75 72.23
C THR A 509 55.58 12.12 72.44
N ARG A 510 56.02 13.27 71.90
CA ARG A 510 57.40 13.75 71.93
C ARG A 510 57.48 15.28 72.11
N PRO A 511 57.09 15.81 73.29
CA PRO A 511 57.19 17.25 73.58
C PRO A 511 58.61 17.82 73.40
N ASP A 512 59.63 16.99 73.62
CA ASP A 512 61.04 17.32 73.41
C ASP A 512 61.34 17.67 71.94
N LEU A 513 60.77 16.91 71.00
CA LEU A 513 60.91 17.17 69.57
C LEU A 513 60.00 18.31 69.11
N ALA A 514 58.81 18.43 69.69
CA ALA A 514 57.91 19.54 69.40
C ALA A 514 58.57 20.91 69.72
N ALA A 515 59.33 21.00 70.82
CA ALA A 515 60.09 22.20 71.19
C ALA A 515 61.23 22.54 70.20
N GLU A 516 61.77 21.54 69.50
CA GLU A 516 62.78 21.75 68.46
C GLU A 516 62.17 22.03 67.08
N LEU A 517 60.85 21.98 66.91
CA LEU A 517 60.23 22.26 65.62
C LEU A 517 60.32 23.77 65.33
N HIS A 518 60.83 24.15 64.16
CA HIS A 518 60.98 25.57 63.85
C HIS A 518 59.61 26.27 63.76
N PRO A 519 59.39 27.42 64.44
CA PRO A 519 58.06 28.00 64.63
C PRO A 519 57.39 28.50 63.34
N THR A 520 58.14 28.93 62.34
CA THR A 520 57.59 29.56 61.11
C THR A 520 57.98 28.90 59.79
N LEU A 521 58.94 27.97 59.77
CA LEU A 521 59.49 27.42 58.51
C LEU A 521 58.78 26.14 58.04
N ASN A 522 57.82 25.63 58.82
CA ASN A 522 57.07 24.41 58.51
C ASN A 522 55.67 24.68 57.92
N GLY A 523 55.36 25.93 57.60
CA GLY A 523 54.05 26.32 57.07
C GLY A 523 52.92 25.98 58.06
N SER A 524 51.91 25.26 57.60
CA SER A 524 50.77 24.79 58.43
C SER A 524 51.04 23.52 59.22
N ILE A 525 52.26 22.95 59.16
CA ILE A 525 52.61 21.72 59.86
C ILE A 525 53.06 22.06 61.29
N GLY A 526 52.12 21.95 62.23
CA GLY A 526 52.37 22.01 63.67
C GLY A 526 52.70 20.63 64.27
N ALA A 527 53.25 20.60 65.49
CA ALA A 527 53.59 19.37 66.19
C ALA A 527 52.38 18.49 66.55
N ASP A 528 51.19 19.08 66.63
CA ASP A 528 49.88 18.43 66.80
C ASP A 528 49.35 17.78 65.50
N SER A 529 49.94 18.09 64.34
CA SER A 529 49.48 17.66 63.01
C SER A 529 50.37 16.59 62.35
N VAL A 530 51.43 16.15 63.02
CA VAL A 530 52.37 15.11 62.54
C VAL A 530 52.75 14.15 63.65
N VAL A 531 52.92 12.87 63.33
CA VAL A 531 53.56 11.91 64.24
C VAL A 531 55.07 12.18 64.29
N ALA A 532 55.72 11.90 65.43
CA ALA A 532 57.15 12.14 65.59
C ALA A 532 58.01 11.43 64.53
N GLY A 533 57.68 10.18 64.21
CA GLY A 533 58.35 9.37 63.19
C GLY A 533 57.98 9.69 61.74
N THR A 534 57.45 10.88 61.43
CA THR A 534 56.97 11.19 60.08
C THR A 534 58.09 11.18 59.03
N GLY A 535 57.80 10.66 57.83
CA GLY A 535 58.70 10.76 56.68
C GLY A 535 58.78 12.17 56.07
N LYS A 536 57.92 13.12 56.50
CA LYS A 536 57.94 14.51 56.02
C LYS A 536 59.24 15.20 56.42
N ARG A 537 59.84 15.96 55.50
CA ARG A 537 60.98 16.83 55.77
C ARG A 537 60.48 18.08 56.52
N LEU A 538 61.03 18.31 57.70
CA LEU A 538 60.70 19.42 58.59
C LEU A 538 61.97 20.25 58.85
N HIS A 539 61.76 21.52 59.18
CA HIS A 539 62.79 22.44 59.66
C HIS A 539 62.80 22.40 61.19
N TRP A 540 63.99 22.14 61.74
CA TRP A 540 64.25 22.03 63.18
C TRP A 540 65.12 23.20 63.64
N LEU A 541 64.93 23.66 64.88
CA LEU A 541 65.69 24.69 65.56
C LEU A 541 66.25 24.10 66.87
N CYS A 542 67.57 24.09 67.03
CA CYS A 542 68.19 23.50 68.22
C CYS A 542 68.32 24.57 69.31
N PRO A 543 68.57 24.18 70.57
CA PRO A 543 68.81 25.13 71.65
C PRO A 543 69.96 26.12 71.39
N CYS A 544 70.93 25.75 70.54
CA CYS A 544 72.03 26.65 70.15
C CYS A 544 71.64 27.62 69.01
N GLY A 545 70.36 27.68 68.60
CA GLY A 545 69.86 28.58 67.56
C GLY A 545 70.10 28.13 66.10
N HIS A 546 70.65 26.93 65.87
CA HIS A 546 70.89 26.45 64.51
C HIS A 546 69.63 25.83 63.90
N VAL A 547 69.35 26.19 62.65
CA VAL A 547 68.28 25.60 61.84
C VAL A 547 68.82 24.49 60.94
N TRP A 548 68.14 23.35 60.84
CA TRP A 548 68.46 22.31 59.85
C TRP A 548 67.22 21.58 59.34
N PRO A 549 67.22 21.14 58.06
CA PRO A 549 66.17 20.28 57.53
C PRO A 549 66.46 18.81 57.82
N ALA A 550 65.47 18.07 58.32
CA ALA A 550 65.51 16.61 58.48
C ALA A 550 64.09 16.03 58.49
N THR A 551 63.93 14.75 58.14
CA THR A 551 62.63 14.09 58.34
C THR A 551 62.34 13.87 59.83
N GLY A 552 61.06 13.81 60.20
CA GLY A 552 60.61 13.39 61.53
C GLY A 552 61.27 12.10 61.98
N ASP A 553 61.19 11.05 61.16
CA ASP A 553 61.82 9.75 61.41
C ASP A 553 63.34 9.86 61.67
N ALA A 554 64.04 10.64 60.83
CA ALA A 554 65.48 10.82 60.99
C ALA A 554 65.84 11.51 62.31
N ARG A 555 65.02 12.48 62.74
CA ARG A 555 65.22 13.18 64.01
C ARG A 555 64.81 12.34 65.22
N ALA A 556 63.64 11.70 65.16
CA ALA A 556 62.98 11.03 66.28
C ALA A 556 63.54 9.63 66.55
N ASN A 557 63.73 8.83 65.50
CA ASN A 557 64.09 7.40 65.63
C ASN A 557 65.56 7.14 65.30
N ARG A 558 66.15 7.88 64.34
CA ARG A 558 67.56 7.68 63.92
C ARG A 558 68.56 8.58 64.64
N GLY A 559 68.11 9.40 65.59
CA GLY A 559 68.97 10.27 66.41
C GLY A 559 69.76 11.33 65.63
N ARG A 560 69.36 11.67 64.40
CA ARG A 560 70.05 12.69 63.60
C ARG A 560 69.65 14.10 64.06
N GLY A 561 70.45 14.68 64.95
CA GLY A 561 70.31 16.06 65.40
C GLY A 561 71.11 17.08 64.57
N CYS A 562 71.22 18.30 65.08
CA CYS A 562 71.95 19.39 64.43
C CYS A 562 73.41 19.04 64.12
N ALA A 563 73.77 19.02 62.83
CA ALA A 563 75.13 18.71 62.38
C ALA A 563 76.17 19.75 62.86
N LYS A 564 75.78 21.03 62.99
CA LYS A 564 76.65 22.08 63.53
C LYS A 564 77.00 21.81 64.99
N CYS A 565 76.00 21.53 65.83
CA CYS A 565 76.22 21.17 67.24
C CYS A 565 77.01 19.86 67.39
N LYS A 566 76.80 18.87 66.52
CA LYS A 566 77.57 17.62 66.54
C LYS A 566 79.06 17.85 66.24
N LYS A 567 79.39 18.78 65.34
CA LYS A 567 80.77 19.16 65.03
C LYS A 567 81.44 19.94 66.17
N LEU A 568 80.68 20.73 66.93
CA LEU A 568 81.17 21.54 68.06
C LEU A 568 81.33 20.76 69.38
N ARG A 569 80.85 19.50 69.44
CA ARG A 569 80.97 18.60 70.61
C ARG A 569 82.13 17.60 70.49
N LYS A 570 82.87 17.62 69.38
CA LYS A 570 84.15 16.92 69.20
C LYS A 570 85.25 17.93 69.42
#